data_AF-A0A497NVE5-F1
#
_entry.id   AF-A0A497NVE5-F1
#
_cell.length_a   1.000
_cell.length_b   1.000
_cell.length_c   1.000
_cell.angle_alpha   90.00
_cell.angle_beta   90.00
_cell.angle_gamma   90.00
#
_symmetry.space_group_name_H-M   'P 1'
#
loop_
_entity.id
_entity.type
_entity.pdbx_description
1 polymer ?
#
loop_
_entity_poly.entity_id
_entity_poly.type
_entity_poly.pdbx_seq_one_letter_code
_entity_poly.pdbx_strand_id
1 'polypeptide(L)'
;NPPPEVSRYRRIQLARHLIFHKIVRYEDMRFDGEERIKDFGVGKEVLLQIVRMGKPFLTSGCPNCNRPYYNEKPSSPIYNYPRPLKKEEIAKVMLELDIA
;
A
#
# COMPACT_ATOMS: atom_id res chain seq x y z
N ASN A 1 4.27 -21.43 -4.44
CA ASN A 1 4.04 -20.29 -3.53
C ASN A 1 2.74 -19.59 -3.89
N PRO A 2 1.76 -19.54 -2.98
CA PRO A 2 0.56 -18.73 -3.19
C PRO A 2 0.91 -17.23 -3.19
N PRO A 3 0.08 -16.38 -3.84
CA PRO A 3 0.22 -14.93 -3.71
C PRO A 3 0.01 -14.50 -2.24
N PRO A 4 0.65 -13.40 -1.80
CA PRO A 4 0.45 -12.89 -0.45
C PRO A 4 -0.99 -12.41 -0.27
N GLU A 5 -1.46 -12.39 0.97
CA GLU A 5 -2.74 -11.73 1.30
C GLU A 5 -2.69 -10.25 0.92
N VAL A 6 -3.81 -9.72 0.42
CA VAL A 6 -3.90 -8.34 -0.05
C VAL A 6 -3.62 -7.36 1.09
N SER A 7 -4.19 -7.58 2.28
CA SER A 7 -3.96 -6.77 3.48
C SER A 7 -2.48 -6.67 3.84
N ARG A 8 -1.76 -7.81 3.84
CA ARG A 8 -0.32 -7.87 4.09
C ARG A 8 0.43 -7.06 3.04
N TYR A 9 0.06 -7.20 1.77
CA TYR A 9 0.69 -6.44 0.68
C TYR A 9 0.43 -4.93 0.81
N ARG A 10 -0.79 -4.50 1.17
CA ARG A 10 -1.13 -3.09 1.39
C ARG A 10 -0.29 -2.46 2.50
N ARG A 11 -0.09 -3.17 3.61
CA ARG A 11 0.76 -2.70 4.72
C ARG A 11 2.19 -2.45 4.23
N ILE A 12 2.74 -3.35 3.43
CA ILE A 12 4.09 -3.20 2.87
C ILE A 12 4.16 -2.06 1.84
N GLN A 13 3.16 -1.90 0.97
CA GLN A 13 3.09 -0.76 0.04
C GLN A 13 3.10 0.58 0.79
N LEU A 14 2.31 0.67 1.86
CA LEU A 14 2.23 1.87 2.70
C LEU A 14 3.55 2.13 3.44
N ALA A 15 4.14 1.11 4.07
CA ALA A 15 5.43 1.22 4.75
C ALA A 15 6.54 1.65 3.80
N ARG A 16 6.63 1.02 2.62
CA ARG A 16 7.59 1.41 1.57
C ARG A 16 7.41 2.88 1.20
N HIS A 17 6.18 3.34 0.99
CA HIS A 17 5.91 4.73 0.63
C HIS A 17 6.41 5.70 1.70
N LEU A 18 6.12 5.42 2.97
CA LEU A 18 6.54 6.25 4.09
C LEU A 18 8.06 6.33 4.22
N ILE A 19 8.75 5.18 4.11
CA ILE A 19 10.21 5.09 4.17
C ILE A 19 10.84 5.81 2.97
N PHE A 20 10.34 5.56 1.76
CA PHE A 20 10.87 6.16 0.54
C PHE A 20 10.80 7.69 0.54
N HIS A 21 9.72 8.25 1.09
CA HIS A 21 9.55 9.70 1.22
C HIS A 21 10.14 10.27 2.51
N LYS A 22 10.89 9.46 3.29
CA LYS A 22 11.53 9.85 4.55
C LYS A 22 10.55 10.42 5.60
N ILE A 23 9.31 9.92 5.60
CA ILE A 23 8.26 10.33 6.55
C ILE A 23 8.45 9.61 7.88
N VAL A 24 8.76 8.31 7.84
CA VAL A 24 9.16 7.50 9.00
C VAL A 24 10.29 6.56 8.61
N ARG A 25 10.99 6.02 9.60
CA ARG A 25 11.96 4.94 9.40
C ARG A 25 11.40 3.61 9.87
N TYR A 26 12.10 2.53 9.54
CA TYR A 26 11.73 1.18 9.97
C TYR A 26 11.71 1.05 11.51
N GLU A 27 12.63 1.72 12.21
CA GLU A 27 12.77 1.66 13.66
C GLU A 27 11.59 2.30 14.40
N ASP A 28 10.84 3.18 13.72
CA ASP A 28 9.65 3.85 14.24
C ASP A 28 8.39 2.96 14.12
N MET A 29 8.44 1.89 13.32
CA MET A 29 7.32 0.98 13.13
C MET A 29 7.21 -0.05 14.26
N ARG A 30 5.99 -0.54 14.50
CA ARG A 30 5.72 -1.63 15.44
C ARG A 30 5.05 -2.80 14.75
N PHE A 31 5.45 -4.00 15.14
CA PHE A 31 4.97 -5.25 14.59
C PHE A 31 4.17 -6.03 15.64
N ASP A 32 3.17 -6.79 15.19
CA ASP A 32 2.45 -7.73 16.05
C ASP A 32 3.21 -9.07 16.19
N GLY A 33 2.62 -10.02 16.94
CA GLY A 33 3.21 -11.33 17.18
C GLY A 33 3.32 -12.23 15.93
N GLU A 34 2.73 -11.81 14.80
CA GLU A 34 2.82 -12.49 13.50
C GLU A 34 3.74 -11.73 12.52
N GLU A 35 4.57 -10.83 13.03
CA GLU A 35 5.48 -9.96 12.24
C GLU A 35 4.76 -9.05 11.23
N ARG A 36 3.49 -8.71 11.49
CA ARG A 36 2.73 -7.76 10.66
C ARG A 36 2.85 -6.36 11.23
N ILE A 37 2.91 -5.35 10.38
CA ILE A 37 2.97 -3.95 10.80
C ILE A 37 1.65 -3.59 11.50
N LYS A 38 1.71 -3.32 12.79
CA LYS A 38 0.60 -2.87 13.63
C LYS A 38 0.54 -1.35 13.71
N ASP A 39 1.70 -0.69 13.71
CA ASP A 39 1.84 0.77 13.75
C ASP A 39 2.91 1.21 12.75
N PHE A 40 2.60 2.26 12.00
CA PHE A 40 3.49 2.86 11.00
C PHE A 40 4.42 3.94 11.57
N GLY A 41 4.28 4.32 12.84
CA GLY A 41 5.10 5.36 13.48
C GLY A 41 4.72 6.77 13.06
N VAL A 42 3.49 6.97 12.56
CA VAL A 42 2.98 8.26 12.07
C VAL A 42 1.56 8.50 12.58
N GLY A 43 1.22 9.77 12.82
CA GLY A 43 -0.12 10.16 13.29
C GLY A 43 -1.24 9.69 12.36
N LYS A 44 -2.38 9.32 12.96
CA LYS A 44 -3.55 8.75 12.26
C LYS A 44 -4.03 9.64 11.11
N GLU A 45 -4.08 10.95 11.32
CA GLU A 45 -4.54 11.92 10.33
C GLU A 45 -3.63 11.93 9.11
N VAL A 46 -2.31 11.94 9.32
CA VAL A 46 -1.31 11.91 8.25
C VAL A 46 -1.40 10.59 7.48
N LEU A 47 -1.51 9.46 8.18
CA LEU A 47 -1.68 8.15 7.56
C LEU A 47 -2.93 8.10 6.66
N LEU A 48 -4.06 8.60 7.17
CA LEU A 48 -5.32 8.67 6.43
C LEU A 48 -5.22 9.56 5.19
N GLN A 49 -4.54 10.71 5.28
CA GLN A 49 -4.31 11.57 4.12
C GLN A 49 -3.49 10.84 3.05
N ILE A 50 -2.40 10.17 3.44
CA ILE A 50 -1.54 9.42 2.50
C ILE A 50 -2.31 8.31 1.79
N VAL A 51 -3.14 7.56 2.53
CA VAL A 51 -3.97 6.49 1.94
C VAL A 51 -5.01 7.06 0.99
N ARG A 52 -5.68 8.16 1.37
CA ARG A 52 -6.66 8.86 0.51
C ARG A 52 -6.04 9.42 -0.77
N MET A 53 -4.77 9.80 -0.76
CA MET A 53 -4.07 10.21 -1.98
C MET A 53 -3.81 9.05 -2.95
N GLY A 54 -3.90 7.80 -2.50
CA GLY A 54 -3.73 6.59 -3.32
C GLY A 54 -2.29 6.32 -3.81
N LYS A 55 -1.35 7.27 -3.61
CA LYS A 55 0.04 7.19 -4.09
C LYS A 55 0.80 5.92 -3.67
N PRO A 56 0.64 5.37 -2.45
CA PRO A 56 1.35 4.14 -2.06
C PRO A 56 1.00 2.92 -2.93
N PHE A 57 -0.19 2.91 -3.53
CA PHE A 57 -0.75 1.76 -4.24
C PHE A 57 -0.61 1.88 -5.77
N LEU A 58 0.02 2.96 -6.24
CA LEU A 58 0.27 3.16 -7.65
C LEU A 58 1.46 2.33 -8.13
N THR A 59 1.34 1.80 -9.34
CA THR A 59 2.49 1.18 -10.01
C THR A 59 3.54 2.25 -10.28
N SER A 60 4.75 2.08 -9.76
CA SER A 60 5.92 2.89 -10.14
C SER A 60 6.71 2.15 -11.21
N GLY A 61 7.04 2.81 -12.32
CA GLY A 61 7.80 2.21 -13.40
C GLY A 61 8.60 3.24 -14.21
N CYS A 62 9.41 2.75 -15.15
CA CYS A 62 10.14 3.60 -16.08
C CYS A 62 9.16 4.35 -17.00
N PRO A 63 9.53 5.53 -17.54
CA PRO A 63 8.66 6.33 -18.41
C PRO A 63 8.06 5.58 -19.61
N ASN A 64 8.75 4.55 -20.10
CA ASN A 64 8.33 3.73 -21.25
C ASN A 64 7.88 2.32 -20.86
N CYS A 65 7.43 2.11 -19.62
CA CYS A 65 6.99 0.80 -19.16
C CYS A 65 5.66 0.40 -19.86
N ASN A 66 5.66 -0.75 -20.55
CA ASN A 66 4.47 -1.34 -21.19
C ASN A 66 3.74 -2.36 -20.30
N ARG A 67 4.10 -2.46 -19.01
CA ARG A 67 3.55 -3.43 -18.06
C ARG A 67 2.82 -2.73 -16.90
N PRO A 68 1.60 -2.22 -17.12
CA PRO A 68 0.91 -1.32 -16.19
C PRO A 68 0.57 -1.96 -14.83
N TYR A 69 0.30 -3.26 -14.80
CA TYR A 69 -0.06 -4.00 -13.58
C TYR A 69 1.10 -4.83 -13.03
N TYR A 70 2.34 -4.46 -13.37
CA TYR A 70 3.56 -5.13 -12.91
C TYR A 70 3.53 -6.65 -13.11
N ASN A 71 3.20 -7.44 -12.09
CA ASN A 71 3.19 -8.91 -12.12
C ASN A 71 1.79 -9.54 -12.01
N GLU A 72 0.73 -8.75 -12.11
CA GLU A 72 -0.64 -9.21 -11.86
C GLU A 72 -1.26 -9.96 -13.04
N LYS A 73 -2.13 -10.92 -12.70
CA LYS A 73 -2.98 -11.62 -13.68
C LYS A 73 -4.33 -10.92 -13.76
N PRO A 74 -4.97 -10.82 -14.94
CA PRO A 74 -6.26 -10.14 -15.11
C PRO A 74 -7.36 -10.64 -14.17
N SER A 75 -7.36 -11.93 -13.83
CA SER A 75 -8.38 -12.57 -12.97
C SER A 75 -8.01 -12.59 -11.48
N SER A 76 -6.91 -11.94 -11.08
CA SER A 76 -6.46 -11.88 -9.69
C SER A 76 -6.87 -10.56 -9.02
N PRO A 77 -6.89 -10.48 -7.68
CA PRO A 77 -7.06 -9.22 -6.98
C PRO A 77 -6.02 -8.20 -7.46
N ILE A 78 -6.45 -6.95 -7.65
CA ILE A 78 -5.55 -5.88 -8.09
C ILE A 78 -4.68 -5.42 -6.92
N TYR A 79 -3.36 -5.51 -7.07
CA TYR A 79 -2.39 -5.06 -6.07
C TYR A 79 -1.79 -3.70 -6.40
N ASN A 80 -1.63 -3.35 -7.68
CA ASN A 80 -0.96 -2.16 -8.14
C ASN A 80 -1.82 -1.47 -9.18
N TYR A 81 -2.09 -0.19 -8.96
CA TYR A 81 -2.95 0.60 -9.81
C TYR A 81 -2.08 1.42 -10.79
N PRO A 82 -2.19 1.24 -12.12
CA PRO A 82 -1.44 2.01 -13.10
C PRO A 82 -1.93 3.46 -13.26
N ARG A 83 -2.99 3.81 -12.55
CA ARG A 83 -3.69 5.10 -12.63
C ARG A 83 -4.11 5.51 -11.22
N PRO A 84 -4.41 6.80 -10.99
CA PRO A 84 -5.07 7.23 -9.76
C PRO A 84 -6.26 6.33 -9.40
N LEU A 85 -6.32 5.96 -8.12
CA LEU A 85 -7.39 5.13 -7.58
C LEU A 85 -8.71 5.90 -7.58
N LYS A 86 -9.80 5.21 -7.89
CA LYS A 86 -11.16 5.71 -7.71
C LYS A 86 -11.52 5.73 -6.23
N LYS A 87 -12.57 6.47 -5.87
CA LYS A 87 -13.02 6.59 -4.47
C LYS A 87 -13.37 5.22 -3.86
N GLU A 88 -13.96 4.33 -4.65
CA GLU A 88 -14.35 2.99 -4.22
C GLU A 88 -13.12 2.09 -4.00
N GLU A 89 -12.08 2.27 -4.82
CA GLU A 89 -10.80 1.57 -4.68
C GLU A 89 -10.06 2.05 -3.42
N ILE A 90 -10.07 3.35 -3.13
CA ILE A 90 -9.51 3.89 -1.88
C ILE A 90 -10.26 3.33 -0.67
N ALA A 91 -11.60 3.33 -0.69
CA ALA A 91 -12.41 2.79 0.40
C ALA A 91 -12.10 1.30 0.64
N LYS A 92 -11.95 0.52 -0.44
CA LYS A 92 -11.53 -0.89 -0.37
C LYS A 92 -10.16 -1.04 0.29
N VAL A 93 -9.18 -0.21 -0.10
CA VAL A 93 -7.84 -0.23 0.49
C VAL A 93 -7.86 0.14 1.98
N MET A 94 -8.70 1.10 2.38
CA MET A 94 -8.86 1.45 3.80
C MET A 94 -9.40 0.27 4.62
N LEU A 95 -10.35 -0.49 4.06
CA LEU A 95 -10.85 -1.73 4.66
C LEU A 95 -9.76 -2.81 4.75
N GLU A 96 -9.00 -3.01 3.67
CA GLU A 96 -7.89 -3.98 3.61
C GLU A 96 -6.76 -3.66 4.61
N LEU A 97 -6.63 -2.39 5.00
CA LEU A 97 -5.66 -1.91 5.98
C LEU A 97 -6.19 -1.89 7.42
N ASP A 98 -7.50 -2.10 7.62
CA ASP A 98 -8.18 -1.97 8.91
C ASP A 98 -8.01 -0.57 9.53
N ILE A 99 -8.16 0.47 8.71
CA ILE A 99 -8.00 1.89 9.09
C ILE A 99 -9.25 2.73 8.79
N ALA A 100 -10.39 2.06 8.59
CA ALA A 100 -11.69 2.70 8.34
C ALA A 100 -12.19 3.48 9.56
#